data_AF-A0A843CA84-F1
#
_entry.id   AF-A0A843CA84-F1
#
_cell.length_a   1.000
_cell.length_b   1.000
_cell.length_c   1.000
_cell.angle_alpha   90.00
_cell.angle_beta   90.00
_cell.angle_gamma   90.00
#
_symmetry.space_group_name_H-M   'P 1'
#
loop_
_entity.id
_entity.type
_entity.pdbx_description
1 polymer ?
#
loop_
_entity_poly.entity_id
_entity_poly.type
_entity_poly.pdbx_seq_one_letter_code
_entity_poly.pdbx_strand_id
1 'polypeptide(L)'
;MGILEKLEGFEPKKAKESLELLLETRQNEFKELAKGMGIPTIAKDWEHIILQFCLEFNECFHMLTIVDGPNDSTEDSHNRIHQCMTLLRQIARGKTSMIEITHLQNLAYTIAEEFKTVYKRLH
;
A
#
# COMPACT_ATOMS: atom_id res chain seq x y z
N MET A 1 1.80 -20.54 -5.59
CA MET A 1 0.96 -19.37 -5.86
C MET A 1 1.44 -18.25 -4.95
N GLY A 2 2.30 -17.39 -5.48
CA GLY A 2 2.91 -16.29 -4.71
C GLY A 2 1.92 -15.14 -4.51
N ILE A 3 2.06 -14.39 -3.42
CA ILE A 3 1.19 -13.23 -3.13
C ILE A 3 1.24 -12.17 -4.27
N LEU A 4 2.34 -12.09 -5.02
CA LEU A 4 2.48 -11.23 -6.21
C LEU A 4 1.53 -11.56 -7.35
N GLU A 5 1.04 -12.81 -7.46
CA GLU A 5 0.05 -13.18 -8.49
C GLU A 5 -1.32 -12.52 -8.23
N LYS A 6 -1.50 -11.91 -7.04
CA LYS A 6 -2.74 -11.25 -6.62
C LYS A 6 -2.69 -9.72 -6.73
N LEU A 7 -1.57 -9.15 -7.18
CA LEU A 7 -1.48 -7.72 -7.45
C LEU A 7 -2.28 -7.41 -8.72
N GLU A 8 -3.55 -7.05 -8.55
CA GLU A 8 -4.42 -6.69 -9.67
C GLU A 8 -3.78 -5.59 -10.53
N GLY A 9 -3.73 -5.82 -11.85
CA GLY A 9 -3.15 -4.87 -12.81
C GLY A 9 -1.64 -4.97 -13.01
N PHE A 10 -0.94 -5.90 -12.35
CA PHE A 10 0.51 -6.08 -12.51
C PHE A 10 0.87 -7.49 -12.98
N GLU A 11 1.82 -7.57 -13.92
CA GLU A 11 2.39 -8.85 -14.36
C GLU A 11 3.29 -9.41 -13.23
N PRO A 12 3.10 -10.67 -12.80
CA PRO A 12 3.77 -11.19 -11.60
C PRO A 12 5.30 -11.13 -11.63
N LYS A 13 5.90 -11.41 -12.79
CA LYS A 13 7.37 -11.39 -12.94
C LYS A 13 7.90 -9.96 -12.81
N LYS A 14 7.29 -9.03 -13.54
CA LYS A 14 7.66 -7.62 -13.55
C LYS A 14 7.38 -6.94 -12.20
N ALA A 15 6.30 -7.34 -11.52
CA ALA A 15 5.99 -6.89 -10.15
C ALA A 15 7.06 -7.35 -9.16
N LYS A 16 7.51 -8.61 -9.29
CA LYS A 16 8.61 -9.15 -8.48
C LYS A 16 9.89 -8.35 -8.66
N GLU A 17 10.32 -8.17 -9.92
CA GLU A 17 11.54 -7.43 -10.25
C GLU A 17 11.46 -5.97 -9.77
N SER A 18 10.28 -5.35 -9.88
CA SER A 18 10.06 -3.97 -9.38
C SER A 18 10.19 -3.88 -7.87
N LEU A 19 9.66 -4.87 -7.14
CA LEU A 19 9.78 -4.93 -5.68
C LEU A 19 11.24 -5.16 -5.27
N GLU A 20 11.96 -6.06 -5.93
CA GLU A 20 13.37 -6.34 -5.65
C GLU A 20 14.22 -5.07 -5.82
N LEU A 21 14.06 -4.34 -6.93
CA LEU A 21 14.75 -3.06 -7.17
C LEU A 21 14.37 -1.98 -6.14
N LEU A 22 13.10 -1.91 -5.75
CA LEU A 22 12.66 -0.93 -4.76
C LEU A 22 13.25 -1.23 -3.38
N LEU A 23 13.37 -2.50 -3.01
CA LEU A 23 13.96 -2.91 -1.74
C LEU A 23 15.45 -2.56 -1.63
N GLU A 24 16.19 -2.47 -2.74
CA GLU A 24 17.59 -2.01 -2.69
C GLU A 24 17.75 -0.60 -2.09
N THR A 25 16.72 0.25 -2.25
CA THR A 25 16.78 1.66 -1.83
C THR A 25 15.82 2.02 -0.70
N ARG A 26 14.71 1.28 -0.54
CA ARG A 26 13.61 1.61 0.38
C ARG A 26 13.36 0.58 1.48
N GLN A 27 14.27 -0.37 1.71
CA GLN A 27 13.99 -1.44 2.68
C GLN A 27 13.80 -0.95 4.11
N ASN A 28 14.38 0.20 4.50
CA ASN A 28 14.17 0.75 5.83
C ASN A 28 12.73 1.27 6.00
N GLU A 29 12.19 1.93 4.99
CA GLU A 29 10.81 2.42 4.95
C GLU A 29 9.80 1.26 4.96
N PHE A 30 10.11 0.17 4.25
CA PHE A 30 9.33 -1.08 4.36
C PHE A 30 9.32 -1.63 5.79
N LYS A 31 10.48 -1.70 6.45
CA LYS A 31 10.59 -2.18 7.84
C LYS A 31 9.86 -1.25 8.81
N GLU A 32 9.90 0.05 8.55
CA GLU A 32 9.18 1.06 9.34
C GLU A 32 7.67 0.87 9.25
N LEU A 33 7.13 0.69 8.04
CA LEU A 33 5.72 0.36 7.84
C LEU A 33 5.34 -0.96 8.51
N ALA A 34 6.16 -2.01 8.35
CA ALA A 34 5.92 -3.30 8.99
C ALA A 34 5.84 -3.18 10.51
N LYS A 35 6.78 -2.44 11.13
CA LYS A 35 6.74 -2.13 12.56
C LYS A 35 5.50 -1.32 12.92
N GLY A 36 5.16 -0.30 12.12
CA GLY A 36 3.98 0.54 12.31
C GLY A 36 2.68 -0.25 12.31
N MET A 37 2.57 -1.25 11.45
CA MET A 37 1.39 -2.11 11.27
C MET A 37 1.40 -3.36 12.16
N GLY A 38 2.49 -3.63 12.89
CA GLY A 38 2.65 -4.84 13.69
C GLY A 38 2.84 -6.11 12.86
N ILE A 39 3.37 -5.99 11.64
CA ILE A 39 3.70 -7.11 10.76
C ILE A 39 5.13 -7.61 11.08
N PRO A 40 5.32 -8.88 11.46
CA PRO A 40 6.65 -9.42 11.73
C PRO A 40 7.52 -9.49 10.47
N THR A 41 8.70 -8.87 10.50
CA THR A 41 9.67 -8.90 9.38
C THR A 41 10.46 -10.21 9.26
N ILE A 42 10.16 -11.18 10.13
CA ILE A 42 10.66 -12.56 10.03
C ILE A 42 9.72 -13.45 9.23
N ALA A 43 8.48 -13.00 9.00
CA ALA A 43 7.51 -13.77 8.24
C ALA A 43 7.96 -13.83 6.78
N LYS A 44 7.72 -14.97 6.13
CA LYS A 44 7.97 -15.08 4.70
C LYS A 44 7.10 -14.06 3.95
N ASP A 45 7.67 -13.42 2.94
CA ASP A 45 6.96 -12.51 2.04
C ASP A 45 6.36 -11.26 2.73
N TRP A 46 6.89 -10.85 3.88
CA TRP A 46 6.36 -9.67 4.60
C TRP A 46 6.44 -8.38 3.76
N GLU A 47 7.48 -8.24 2.92
CA GLU A 47 7.62 -7.11 2.00
C GLU A 47 6.45 -7.03 1.01
N HIS A 48 5.91 -8.19 0.60
CA HIS A 48 4.77 -8.26 -0.29
C HIS A 48 3.49 -7.77 0.38
N ILE A 49 3.30 -8.12 1.66
CA ILE A 49 2.16 -7.67 2.44
C ILE A 49 2.21 -6.14 2.58
N ILE A 50 3.40 -5.58 2.81
CA ILE A 50 3.60 -4.13 2.87
C ILE A 50 3.35 -3.47 1.53
N LEU A 51 3.89 -4.01 0.44
CA LEU A 51 3.66 -3.45 -0.90
C LEU A 51 2.17 -3.47 -1.27
N GLN A 52 1.48 -4.58 -1.01
CA GLN A 52 0.04 -4.71 -1.24
C GLN A 52 -0.72 -3.59 -0.50
N PHE A 53 -0.43 -3.42 0.80
CA PHE A 53 -1.03 -2.35 1.58
C PHE A 53 -0.74 -0.96 1.00
N CYS A 54 0.50 -0.70 0.56
CA CYS A 54 0.87 0.59 -0.04
C CYS A 54 0.05 0.88 -1.29
N LEU A 55 -0.10 -0.11 -2.18
CA LEU A 55 -0.87 0.03 -3.42
C LEU A 55 -2.36 0.25 -3.13
N GLU A 56 -2.95 -0.53 -2.23
CA GLU A 56 -4.34 -0.36 -1.80
C GLU A 56 -4.57 1.01 -1.13
N PHE A 57 -3.61 1.46 -0.32
CA PHE A 57 -3.67 2.77 0.33
C PHE A 57 -3.57 3.92 -0.69
N ASN A 58 -2.75 3.78 -1.73
CA ASN A 58 -2.63 4.79 -2.78
C ASN A 58 -3.93 4.94 -3.59
N GLU A 59 -4.58 3.83 -3.95
CA GLU A 59 -5.91 3.88 -4.59
C GLU A 59 -6.96 4.50 -3.66
N CYS A 60 -6.91 4.15 -2.37
CA CYS A 60 -7.77 4.74 -1.36
C CYS A 60 -7.58 6.26 -1.24
N PHE A 61 -6.34 6.72 -1.18
CA PHE A 61 -5.99 8.14 -1.11
C PHE A 61 -6.57 8.90 -2.31
N HIS A 62 -6.39 8.37 -3.52
CA HIS A 62 -6.96 8.98 -4.71
C HIS A 62 -8.48 9.07 -4.64
N MET A 63 -9.18 8.02 -4.20
CA MET A 63 -10.63 8.05 -4.03
C MET A 63 -11.09 9.11 -3.02
N LEU A 64 -10.40 9.26 -1.88
CA LEU A 64 -10.73 10.26 -0.86
C LEU A 64 -10.48 11.71 -1.31
N THR A 65 -9.60 11.92 -2.29
CA THR A 65 -9.28 13.26 -2.82
C THR A 65 -10.24 13.77 -3.90
N ILE A 66 -11.11 12.92 -4.43
CA ILE A 66 -12.11 13.31 -5.42
C ILE A 66 -13.18 14.15 -4.70
N VAL A 67 -13.34 15.42 -5.11
CA VAL A 67 -14.23 16.43 -4.48
C VAL A 67 -15.67 15.97 -4.36
N ASP A 68 -16.10 15.18 -5.32
CA ASP A 68 -17.45 14.66 -5.46
C ASP A 68 -17.67 13.33 -4.70
N GLY A 69 -16.61 12.77 -4.10
CA GLY A 69 -16.57 11.39 -3.66
C GLY A 69 -16.86 10.41 -4.82
N PRO A 70 -17.02 9.11 -4.56
CA PRO A 70 -17.73 8.28 -5.51
C PRO A 70 -19.18 8.79 -5.58
N ASN A 71 -19.49 9.53 -6.66
CA ASN A 71 -20.78 10.20 -6.91
C ASN A 71 -21.98 9.24 -7.04
N ASP A 72 -21.75 7.94 -6.92
CA ASP A 72 -22.73 6.88 -7.09
C ASP A 72 -22.94 6.10 -5.79
N SER A 73 -24.20 5.91 -5.38
CA SER A 73 -24.58 5.11 -4.21
C SER A 73 -24.54 3.60 -4.50
N THR A 74 -23.63 3.17 -5.36
CA THR A 74 -23.49 1.78 -5.77
C THR A 74 -22.89 0.94 -4.64
N GLU A 75 -23.19 -0.35 -4.65
CA GLU A 75 -22.61 -1.30 -3.68
C GLU A 75 -21.08 -1.31 -3.77
N ASP A 76 -20.53 -1.20 -4.98
CA ASP A 76 -19.08 -1.12 -5.23
C ASP A 76 -18.44 0.13 -4.61
N SER A 77 -19.10 1.28 -4.74
CA SER A 77 -18.69 2.54 -4.10
C SER A 77 -18.63 2.41 -2.57
N HIS A 78 -19.69 1.87 -1.96
CA HIS A 78 -19.72 1.62 -0.52
C HIS A 78 -18.63 0.64 -0.07
N ASN A 79 -18.42 -0.45 -0.81
CA ASN A 79 -17.38 -1.44 -0.52
C ASN A 79 -15.98 -0.79 -0.54
N ARG A 80 -15.69 0.07 -1.51
CA ARG A 80 -14.42 0.80 -1.60
C ARG A 80 -14.22 1.77 -0.43
N ILE A 81 -15.26 2.48 0.01
CA ILE A 81 -15.21 3.33 1.21
C ILE A 81 -14.89 2.49 2.46
N HIS A 82 -15.54 1.34 2.63
CA HIS A 82 -15.28 0.45 3.75
C HIS A 82 -13.85 -0.13 3.74
N GLN A 83 -13.33 -0.47 2.56
CA GLN A 83 -11.93 -0.89 2.38
C GLN A 83 -10.97 0.24 2.80
N CYS A 84 -11.19 1.46 2.31
CA CYS A 84 -10.44 2.64 2.70
C CYS A 84 -10.39 2.85 4.23
N MET A 85 -11.56 2.82 4.87
CA MET A 85 -11.65 2.98 6.32
C MET A 85 -10.93 1.84 7.06
N THR A 86 -10.88 0.65 6.49
CA THR A 86 -10.15 -0.49 7.05
C THR A 86 -8.64 -0.26 6.98
N LEU A 87 -8.11 0.20 5.84
CA LEU A 87 -6.69 0.54 5.68
C LEU A 87 -6.25 1.65 6.64
N LEU A 88 -7.06 2.71 6.75
CA LEU A 88 -6.83 3.81 7.69
C LEU A 88 -6.81 3.33 9.15
N ARG A 89 -7.70 2.41 9.54
CA ARG A 89 -7.70 1.83 10.88
C ARG A 89 -6.49 0.94 11.13
N GLN A 90 -6.04 0.17 10.13
CA GLN A 90 -4.86 -0.67 10.26
C GLN A 90 -3.61 0.16 10.58
N ILE A 91 -3.40 1.27 9.87
CA ILE A 91 -2.23 2.14 10.09
C ILE A 91 -2.32 2.94 11.39
N ALA A 92 -3.55 3.34 11.79
CA ALA A 92 -3.80 4.07 13.02
C ALA A 92 -3.76 3.19 14.29
N ARG A 93 -3.82 1.86 14.15
CA ARG A 93 -3.94 0.94 15.27
C ARG A 93 -2.79 1.12 16.27
N GLY A 94 -3.15 1.38 17.53
CA GLY A 94 -2.20 1.54 18.63
C GLY A 94 -1.32 2.79 18.56
N LYS A 95 -1.60 3.73 17.64
CA LYS A 95 -0.92 5.02 17.55
C LYS A 95 -1.63 6.04 18.41
N THR A 96 -0.87 6.92 19.04
CA THR A 96 -1.40 7.97 19.94
C THR A 96 -1.21 9.37 19.37
N SER A 97 -0.47 9.50 18.26
CA SER A 97 -0.18 10.78 17.61
C SER A 97 -0.66 10.79 16.16
N MET A 98 -1.38 11.84 15.77
CA MET A 98 -1.75 12.06 14.37
C MET A 98 -0.51 12.20 13.48
N ILE A 99 0.59 12.76 14.00
CA ILE A 99 1.84 12.93 13.27
C ILE A 99 2.40 11.56 12.86
N GLU A 100 2.35 10.57 13.75
CA GLU A 100 2.80 9.20 13.44
C GLU A 100 1.93 8.55 12.37
N ILE A 101 0.61 8.76 12.44
CA ILE A 101 -0.34 8.24 11.46
C ILE A 101 -0.05 8.85 10.09
N THR A 102 0.04 10.18 10.00
CA THR A 102 0.32 10.90 8.75
C THR A 102 1.68 10.51 8.17
N HIS A 103 2.70 10.33 9.00
CA HIS A 103 4.02 9.86 8.54
C HIS A 103 3.94 8.49 7.86
N LEU A 104 3.29 7.51 8.50
CA LEU A 104 3.12 6.17 7.91
C LEU A 104 2.27 6.21 6.63
N GLN A 105 1.24 7.05 6.58
CA GLN A 105 0.42 7.24 5.38
C GLN A 105 1.25 7.81 4.22
N ASN A 106 2.09 8.81 4.49
CA ASN A 106 2.99 9.39 3.49
C ASN A 106 4.01 8.37 2.97
N LEU A 107 4.56 7.53 3.85
CA LEU A 107 5.44 6.43 3.45
C LEU A 107 4.72 5.44 2.53
N ALA A 108 3.51 5.00 2.91
CA ALA A 108 2.72 4.07 2.12
C ALA A 108 2.39 4.64 0.72
N TYR A 109 1.98 5.91 0.65
CA TYR A 109 1.73 6.60 -0.61
C TYR A 109 3.00 6.69 -1.48
N THR A 110 4.12 7.10 -0.89
CA THR A 110 5.40 7.27 -1.60
C THR A 110 5.92 5.95 -2.17
N ILE A 111 5.89 4.88 -1.37
CA ILE A 111 6.31 3.54 -1.82
C ILE A 111 5.47 3.06 -2.99
N ALA A 112 4.15 3.29 -2.96
CA ALA A 112 3.27 2.91 -4.06
C ALA A 112 3.59 3.66 -5.36
N GLU A 113 3.81 4.97 -5.30
CA GLU A 113 4.18 5.77 -6.47
C GLU A 113 5.55 5.39 -7.04
N GLU A 114 6.52 5.14 -6.16
CA GLU A 114 7.85 4.68 -6.57
C GLU A 114 7.80 3.29 -7.20
N PHE A 115 7.05 2.35 -6.60
CA PHE A 115 6.82 1.04 -7.19
C PHE A 115 6.20 1.14 -8.59
N LYS A 116 5.11 1.92 -8.73
CA LYS A 116 4.45 2.16 -10.02
C LYS A 116 5.42 2.76 -11.04
N THR A 117 6.34 3.63 -10.59
CA THR A 117 7.36 4.25 -11.45
C THR A 117 8.42 3.24 -11.90
N VAL A 118 8.96 2.43 -10.99
CA VAL A 118 9.91 1.37 -11.30
C VAL A 118 9.28 0.36 -12.26
N TYR A 119 8.06 -0.09 -11.94
CA TYR A 119 7.31 -1.02 -12.79
C TYR A 119 7.13 -0.50 -14.21
N LYS A 120 6.75 0.77 -14.39
CA LYS A 120 6.59 1.35 -15.74
C LYS A 120 7.90 1.39 -16.56
N ARG A 121 9.06 1.39 -15.90
CA ARG A 121 10.38 1.44 -16.56
C ARG A 121 10.90 0.06 -16.96
N LEU A 122 10.41 -1.00 -16.34
CA LEU A 122 10.74 -2.37 -16.74
C LEU A 122 10.00 -2.71 -18.05
N HIS A 123 10.66 -3.41 -18.96
CA HIS A 123 10.11 -3.83 -20.26
C HIS A 123 9.64 -5.27 -20.22
#